data_AF-A0A2E8CI34-F1
#
_entry.id   AF-A0A2E8CI34-F1
#
_cell.length_a   1.000
_cell.length_b   1.000
_cell.length_c   1.000
_cell.angle_alpha   90.00
_cell.angle_beta   90.00
_cell.angle_gamma   90.00
#
_symmetry.space_group_name_H-M   'P 1'
#
loop_
_entity.id
_entity.type
_entity.pdbx_description
1 polymer ?
#
loop_
_entity_poly.entity_id
_entity_poly.type
_entity_poly.pdbx_seq_one_letter_code
_entity_poly.pdbx_strand_id
1 'polypeptide(L)'
;MAKQSRSRVGDFEKSLKELETIVERMENPEQSLETSLKDFERGMNLVRHCRDNLREAEARVQQLLEKEGGVQSIPFDPDTE
;
A
#
# COMPACT_ATOMS: atom_id res chain seq x y z
N MET A 1 3.88 6.58 21.48
CA MET A 1 3.64 6.67 20.02
C MET A 1 4.04 5.42 19.23
N ALA A 2 4.96 4.56 19.73
CA ALA A 2 5.43 3.35 19.01
C ALA A 2 4.40 2.20 18.87
N LYS A 3 3.36 2.16 19.71
CA LYS A 3 2.35 1.08 19.68
C LYS A 3 1.39 1.21 18.48
N GLN A 4 1.14 2.45 18.04
CA GLN A 4 0.22 2.77 16.97
C GLN A 4 0.88 2.64 15.58
N SER A 5 2.19 2.90 15.47
CA SER A 5 2.94 2.64 14.23
C SER A 5 3.11 1.14 13.97
N ARG A 6 3.35 0.33 15.00
CA ARG A 6 3.42 -1.14 14.87
C ARG A 6 2.13 -1.77 14.39
N SER A 7 0.96 -1.26 14.80
CA SER A 7 -0.31 -1.84 14.34
C SER A 7 -0.53 -1.57 12.86
N ARG A 8 -0.22 -0.36 12.38
CA ARG A 8 -0.38 0.02 10.96
C ARG A 8 0.54 -0.75 10.03
N VAL A 9 1.78 -1.01 10.44
CA VAL A 9 2.71 -1.87 9.67
C VAL A 9 2.14 -3.29 9.57
N GLY A 10 1.66 -3.84 10.68
CA GLY A 10 1.03 -5.16 10.66
C GLY A 10 -0.24 -5.23 9.81
N ASP A 11 -1.03 -4.17 9.75
CA ASP A 11 -2.24 -4.11 8.91
C ASP A 11 -1.90 -3.98 7.42
N PHE A 12 -0.83 -3.25 7.08
CA PHE A 12 -0.29 -3.20 5.72
C PHE A 12 0.23 -4.58 5.27
N GLU A 13 1.09 -5.22 6.07
CA GLU A 13 1.65 -6.54 5.74
C GLU A 13 0.57 -7.60 5.54
N LYS A 14 -0.48 -7.59 6.38
CA LYS A 14 -1.64 -8.48 6.22
C LYS A 14 -2.36 -8.22 4.91
N SER A 15 -2.62 -6.95 4.58
CA SER A 15 -3.35 -6.58 3.37
C SER A 15 -2.56 -6.94 2.11
N LEU A 16 -1.24 -6.75 2.16
CA LEU A 16 -0.33 -7.15 1.08
C LEU A 16 -0.33 -8.66 0.87
N LYS A 17 -0.21 -9.42 1.96
CA LYS A 17 -0.22 -10.89 1.91
C LYS A 17 -1.55 -11.45 1.38
N GLU A 18 -2.67 -10.84 1.77
CA GLU A 18 -3.97 -11.22 1.23
C GLU A 18 -4.07 -10.94 -0.28
N LEU A 19 -3.52 -9.81 -0.73
CA LEU A 19 -3.47 -9.46 -2.15
C LEU A 19 -2.63 -10.46 -2.95
N GLU A 20 -1.46 -10.85 -2.44
CA GLU A 20 -0.61 -11.90 -3.05
C GLU A 20 -1.39 -13.21 -3.19
N THR A 21 -2.09 -13.65 -2.15
CA THR A 21 -2.92 -14.86 -2.20
C THR A 21 -4.05 -14.74 -3.23
N ILE A 22 -4.66 -13.56 -3.38
CA ILE A 22 -5.69 -13.32 -4.40
C ILE A 22 -5.10 -13.44 -5.80
N VAL A 23 -3.92 -12.86 -6.04
CA VAL A 23 -3.23 -12.95 -7.34
C VAL A 23 -2.93 -14.42 -7.67
N GLU A 24 -2.37 -15.17 -6.72
CA GLU A 24 -2.10 -16.60 -6.88
C GLU A 24 -3.37 -17.40 -7.22
N ARG A 25 -4.51 -17.08 -6.58
CA ARG A 25 -5.80 -17.71 -6.93
C ARG A 25 -6.23 -17.34 -8.35
N MET A 26 -6.16 -16.06 -8.72
CA MET A 26 -6.56 -15.58 -10.04
C MET A 26 -5.73 -16.16 -11.19
N GLU A 27 -4.51 -16.65 -10.93
CA GLU A 27 -3.70 -17.37 -11.90
C GLU A 27 -4.17 -18.81 -12.16
N ASN A 28 -5.09 -19.34 -11.34
CA ASN A 28 -5.64 -20.67 -11.54
C ASN A 28 -6.64 -20.70 -12.73
N PRO A 29 -6.36 -21.45 -13.81
CA PRO A 29 -7.22 -21.51 -14.98
C PRO A 29 -8.57 -22.22 -14.74
N GLU A 30 -8.71 -22.97 -13.65
CA GLU A 30 -9.96 -23.68 -13.30
C GLU A 30 -10.90 -22.85 -12.42
N GLN A 31 -10.53 -21.60 -12.09
CA GLN A 31 -11.35 -20.73 -11.25
C GLN A 31 -12.63 -20.30 -11.98
N SER A 32 -13.76 -20.36 -11.27
CA SER A 32 -15.03 -19.92 -11.84
C SER A 32 -15.09 -18.40 -11.98
N LEU A 33 -15.77 -17.92 -13.03
CA LEU A 33 -15.92 -16.48 -13.31
C LEU A 33 -16.46 -15.69 -12.11
N GLU A 34 -17.44 -16.24 -11.38
CA GLU A 34 -17.99 -15.59 -10.18
C GLU A 34 -16.91 -15.41 -9.09
N THR A 35 -16.05 -16.41 -8.92
CA THR A 35 -14.95 -16.34 -7.96
C THR A 35 -13.90 -15.35 -8.41
N SER A 36 -13.56 -15.34 -9.71
CA SER A 36 -12.63 -14.36 -10.29
C SER A 36 -13.10 -12.92 -10.11
N LEU A 37 -14.41 -12.67 -10.26
CA LEU A 37 -14.99 -11.33 -10.03
C LEU A 37 -14.91 -10.91 -8.56
N LYS A 38 -15.19 -11.82 -7.62
CA LYS A 38 -15.07 -11.56 -6.18
C LYS A 38 -13.62 -11.29 -5.77
N ASP A 39 -12.70 -12.11 -6.27
CA ASP A 39 -11.26 -11.96 -6.04
C ASP A 39 -10.75 -10.64 -6.62
N PHE A 40 -11.19 -10.25 -7.81
CA PHE A 40 -10.85 -8.97 -8.41
C PHE A 40 -11.34 -7.78 -7.57
N GLU A 41 -12.62 -7.79 -7.16
CA GLU A 41 -13.19 -6.73 -6.32
C GLU A 41 -12.43 -6.60 -4.99
N ARG A 42 -12.15 -7.74 -4.34
CA ARG A 42 -11.38 -7.78 -3.11
C ARG A 42 -9.95 -7.27 -3.32
N GLY A 43 -9.28 -7.71 -4.38
CA GLY A 43 -7.95 -7.26 -4.76
C GLY A 43 -7.90 -5.74 -4.97
N MET A 44 -8.89 -5.17 -5.65
CA MET A 44 -8.98 -3.72 -5.84
C MET A 44 -9.17 -2.94 -4.54
N ASN A 45 -9.93 -3.49 -3.60
CA ASN A 45 -10.06 -2.90 -2.27
C ASN A 45 -8.74 -2.96 -1.48
N LEU A 46 -8.01 -4.06 -1.55
CA LEU A 46 -6.70 -4.21 -0.90
C LEU A 46 -5.66 -3.28 -1.49
N VAL A 47 -5.60 -3.14 -2.83
CA VAL A 47 -4.69 -2.20 -3.50
C VAL A 47 -4.94 -0.77 -3.04
N ARG A 48 -6.21 -0.34 -2.97
CA ARG A 48 -6.57 0.98 -2.44
C ARG A 48 -6.08 1.14 -0.99
N HIS A 49 -6.37 0.16 -0.14
CA HIS A 49 -5.98 0.19 1.26
C HIS A 49 -4.45 0.28 1.45
N CYS A 50 -3.68 -0.51 0.70
CA CYS A 50 -2.21 -0.47 0.73
C CYS A 50 -1.68 0.90 0.30
N ARG A 51 -2.25 1.51 -0.75
CA ARG A 51 -1.84 2.84 -1.21
C ARG A 51 -2.12 3.92 -0.16
N ASP A 52 -3.25 3.84 0.52
CA ASP A 52 -3.60 4.81 1.56
C ASP A 52 -2.68 4.68 2.78
N ASN A 53 -2.35 3.45 3.19
CA ASN A 53 -1.37 3.19 4.25
C ASN A 53 0.03 3.75 3.89
N LEU A 54 0.48 3.56 2.65
CA LEU A 54 1.76 4.10 2.18
C LEU A 54 1.75 5.63 2.15
N ARG A 55 0.67 6.26 1.66
CA ARG A 55 0.51 7.72 1.68
C ARG A 55 0.56 8.30 3.10
N GLU A 56 -0.09 7.64 4.05
CA GLU A 56 -0.04 8.09 5.45
C GLU A 56 1.39 7.97 6.02
N ALA A 57 2.10 6.88 5.70
CA ALA A 57 3.48 6.68 6.12
C ALA A 57 4.41 7.77 5.54
N GLU A 58 4.29 8.05 4.24
CA GLU A 58 5.05 9.10 3.54
C GLU A 58 4.80 10.47 4.16
N ALA A 59 3.52 10.85 4.36
CA ALA A 59 3.17 12.12 5.00
C ALA A 59 3.75 12.24 6.41
N ARG A 60 3.81 11.13 7.15
CA ARG A 60 4.42 11.11 8.49
C ARG A 60 5.93 11.26 8.44
N VAL A 61 6.61 10.64 7.47
CA VAL A 61 8.05 10.82 7.25
C VAL A 61 8.35 12.27 6.90
N GLN A 62 7.60 12.86 5.97
CA GLN A 62 7.75 14.25 5.57
C GLN A 62 7.63 15.21 6.76
N GLN A 63 6.60 15.03 7.60
CA GLN A 63 6.43 15.84 8.82
C GLN A 63 7.59 15.69 9.82
N LEU A 64 8.24 14.53 9.88
CA LEU A 64 9.39 14.32 10.76
C LEU A 64 10.64 15.03 10.22
N LEU A 65 10.88 14.94 8.91
CA LEU A 65 11.98 15.64 8.23
C LEU A 65 11.84 17.17 8.35
N GLU A 66 10.62 17.70 8.21
CA GLU A 66 10.32 19.12 8.41
C GLU A 66 10.59 19.59 9.85
N LYS A 67 10.32 18.73 10.85
CA LYS A 67 10.55 19.04 12.27
C LYS A 67 12.02 18.98 12.67
N GLU A 68 12.84 18.16 12.00
CA GLU A 68 14.29 18.09 12.23
C GLU A 68 15.08 19.21 11.51
N GLY A 69 14.39 20.13 10.81
CA GLY A 69 14.99 21.37 10.33
C GLY A 69 15.75 21.27 9.00
N GLY A 70 15.52 20.24 8.20
CA GLY A 70 16.13 20.19 6.88
C GLY A 70 15.65 19.03 6.03
N VAL A 71 14.72 19.30 5.12
CA VAL A 71 14.80 19.03 3.67
C VAL A 71 13.59 19.74 3.04
N GLN A 72 13.83 20.70 2.15
CA GLN A 72 12.78 21.15 1.23
C GLN A 72 12.61 20.07 0.17
N SER A 73 11.43 19.44 0.11
CA SER A 73 11.11 18.56 -1.01
C SER A 73 10.96 19.43 -2.26
N ILE A 74 11.90 19.29 -3.18
CA ILE A 74 11.73 19.76 -4.55
C ILE A 74 11.03 18.67 -5.36
N PRO A 75 10.07 19.02 -6.24
CA PRO A 75 9.48 18.07 -7.16
C PRO A 75 10.60 17.39 -7.96
N PHE A 76 10.56 16.06 -8.03
CA PHE A 76 11.43 15.32 -8.95
C PHE A 76 10.88 15.49 -10.36
N ASP A 77 11.64 16.20 -11.19
CA ASP A 77 11.32 16.43 -12.60
C ASP A 77 12.14 15.42 -13.44
N PRO A 78 11.51 14.37 -13.99
CA PRO A 78 12.22 13.33 -14.75
C PRO A 78 12.75 13.83 -16.10
N ASP A 79 12.40 15.06 -16.52
CA ASP A 79 12.90 15.68 -17.76
C ASP A 79 14.10 16.61 -17.52
N THR A 80 14.60 16.70 -16.28
CA THR A 80 15.85 17.42 -15.97
C THR A 80 17.02 16.43 -15.81
N GLU A 81 17.74 16.26 -16.93
CA GLU A 81 18.94 15.42 -17.22
C GLU A 81 18.74 13.94 -17.58
#